data_AF-A0A0D0BEK0-F1
#
_entry.id   AF-A0A0D0BEK0-F1
#
_cell.length_a   1.000
_cell.length_b   1.000
_cell.length_c   1.000
_cell.angle_alpha   90.00
_cell.angle_beta   90.00
_cell.angle_gamma   90.00
#
_symmetry.space_group_name_H-M   'P 1'
#
loop_
_entity.id
_entity.type
_entity.pdbx_description
1 polymer ?
#
loop_
_entity_poly.entity_id
_entity_poly.type
_entity_poly.pdbx_seq_one_letter_code
_entity_poly.pdbx_strand_id
1 'polypeptide(L)'
;MADVEDPLHGILSDAAHKYWEDPNGHLIVSSIFSPLLVKWVPVLFTYANGATIDHYQYHFLILIQRVAQTAIEWGLAINDDIFAGVVDFSDPQWNGFVNGFVAYFLAQSDDYHSESQLQDVAGSLLKGYHYHFHKSIH
;
A
#
# COMPACT_ATOMS: atom_id res chain seq x y z
N MET A 1 -6.00 5.45 32.60
CA MET A 1 -5.20 4.58 31.73
C MET A 1 -5.36 5.16 30.34
N ALA A 2 -4.30 5.75 29.79
CA ALA A 2 -4.37 6.33 28.45
C ALA A 2 -4.59 5.17 27.47
N ASP A 3 -5.59 5.30 26.60
CA ASP A 3 -5.69 4.52 25.37
C ASP A 3 -4.35 4.70 24.65
N VAL A 4 -3.50 3.69 24.72
CA VAL A 4 -2.40 3.57 23.77
C VAL A 4 -3.11 3.21 22.49
N GLU A 5 -3.32 4.21 21.63
CA GLU A 5 -3.72 4.04 20.24
C GLU A 5 -2.88 2.88 19.70
N ASP A 6 -3.53 1.74 19.41
CA ASP A 6 -2.83 0.54 18.95
C ASP A 6 -1.93 0.97 17.80
N PRO A 7 -0.61 0.65 17.82
CA PRO A 7 0.28 1.11 16.78
C PRO A 7 -0.31 0.66 15.45
N LEU A 8 -0.46 1.61 14.52
CA LEU A 8 -1.03 1.34 13.20
C LEU A 8 -0.29 0.13 12.61
N HIS A 9 -0.94 -1.03 12.58
CA HIS A 9 -0.42 -2.25 11.97
C HIS A 9 -0.57 -2.12 10.45
N GLY A 10 0.13 -1.16 9.87
CA GLY A 10 0.02 -0.81 8.46
C GLY A 10 1.28 -1.16 7.66
N ILE A 11 1.09 -1.36 6.36
CA ILE A 11 2.19 -1.53 5.42
C ILE A 11 2.73 -0.14 5.05
N LEU A 12 4.03 0.09 5.20
CA LEU A 12 4.71 1.30 4.76
C LEU A 12 5.31 1.08 3.36
N SER A 13 4.93 1.88 2.37
CA SER A 13 5.49 1.81 1.03
C SER A 13 6.15 3.11 0.59
N ASP A 14 7.33 3.02 -0.03
CA ASP A 14 8.12 4.15 -0.53
C ASP A 14 8.89 3.76 -1.81
N ALA A 15 9.35 4.75 -2.58
CA ALA A 15 10.11 4.57 -3.80
C ALA A 15 11.43 5.35 -3.77
N ALA A 16 12.55 4.63 -3.78
CA ALA A 16 13.87 5.22 -3.89
C ALA A 16 14.22 5.49 -5.37
N HIS A 17 14.52 6.76 -5.68
CA HIS A 17 15.10 7.17 -6.96
C HIS A 17 16.62 6.98 -6.95
N LYS A 18 17.24 6.76 -8.13
CA LYS A 18 18.71 6.60 -8.31
C LYS A 18 19.33 5.41 -7.56
N TYR A 19 18.53 4.42 -7.19
CA TYR A 19 19.05 3.18 -6.63
C TYR A 19 19.79 2.35 -7.70
N TRP A 20 19.33 2.44 -8.95
CA TRP A 20 19.85 1.70 -10.09
C TRP A 20 20.72 2.60 -10.99
N GLU A 21 21.52 1.97 -11.87
CA GLU A 21 22.26 2.68 -12.92
C GLU A 21 21.32 3.35 -13.94
N ASP A 22 20.14 2.76 -14.16
CA ASP A 22 19.10 3.35 -14.99
C ASP A 22 18.58 4.65 -14.34
N PRO A 23 18.71 5.82 -15.01
CA PRO A 23 18.26 7.09 -14.45
C PRO A 23 16.74 7.18 -14.25
N ASN A 24 15.96 6.33 -14.92
CA ASN A 24 14.51 6.23 -14.74
C ASN A 24 14.12 5.12 -13.76
N GLY A 25 15.09 4.35 -13.29
CA GLY A 25 14.87 3.22 -12.40
C GLY A 25 14.50 3.66 -10.98
N HIS A 26 13.41 3.09 -10.48
CA HIS A 26 12.93 3.24 -9.11
C HIS A 26 12.97 1.89 -8.40
N LEU A 27 13.37 1.90 -7.14
CA LEU A 27 13.18 0.77 -6.23
C LEU A 27 11.98 1.08 -5.35
N ILE A 28 10.86 0.43 -5.61
CA ILE A 28 9.65 0.51 -4.77
C ILE A 28 9.74 -0.57 -3.71
N VAL A 29 9.49 -0.21 -2.45
CA VAL A 29 9.58 -1.10 -1.29
C VAL A 29 8.32 -0.97 -0.46
N SER A 30 7.69 -2.10 -0.13
CA SER A 30 6.71 -2.20 0.96
C SER A 30 7.33 -2.91 2.14
N SER A 31 7.14 -2.38 3.35
CA SER A 31 7.67 -2.91 4.60
C SER A 31 6.61 -2.96 5.69
N ILE A 32 6.76 -3.89 6.63
CA ILE A 32 5.94 -3.95 7.85
C ILE A 32 6.85 -3.82 9.06
N PHE A 33 6.35 -3.23 10.15
CA PHE A 33 7.11 -3.20 11.40
C PHE A 33 7.02 -4.57 12.09
N SER A 34 8.17 -5.16 12.42
CA SER A 34 8.25 -6.37 13.23
C SER A 34 8.48 -6.00 14.70
N PRO A 35 7.52 -6.24 15.62
CA PRO A 35 7.74 -6.01 17.04
C PRO A 35 8.84 -6.90 17.62
N LEU A 36 9.02 -8.11 17.07
CA LEU A 36 10.04 -9.05 17.51
C LEU A 36 11.45 -8.55 17.19
N LEU A 37 11.65 -8.01 15.98
CA LEU A 37 12.96 -7.48 15.57
C LEU A 37 13.15 -6.01 15.96
N VAL A 38 12.06 -5.31 16.29
CA VAL A 38 12.03 -3.85 16.51
C VAL A 38 12.57 -3.11 15.28
N LYS A 39 12.22 -3.58 14.08
CA LYS A 39 12.68 -3.07 12.78
C LYS A 39 11.56 -3.13 11.75
N TRP A 40 11.64 -2.23 10.76
CA TRP A 40 10.90 -2.36 9.51
C TRP A 40 11.52 -3.48 8.69
N VAL A 41 10.69 -4.46 8.32
CA VAL A 41 11.08 -5.63 7.52
C VAL A 41 10.45 -5.48 6.15
N PRO A 42 11.24 -5.50 5.07
CA PRO A 42 10.69 -5.44 3.72
C PRO A 42 9.89 -6.71 3.42
N VAL A 43 8.71 -6.53 2.83
CA VAL A 43 7.82 -7.62 2.40
C VAL A 43 7.74 -7.73 0.88
N LEU A 44 7.96 -6.62 0.16
CA LEU A 44 8.00 -6.59 -1.29
C LEU A 44 9.01 -5.57 -1.79
N PHE A 45 9.83 -5.99 -2.76
CA PHE A 45 10.69 -5.14 -3.56
C PHE A 45 10.24 -5.18 -5.00
N THR A 46 10.24 -4.04 -5.69
CA THR A 46 9.90 -3.97 -7.12
C THR A 46 10.81 -2.98 -7.82
N TYR A 47 11.42 -3.42 -8.91
CA TYR A 47 12.04 -2.53 -9.88
C TYR A 47 10.94 -1.95 -10.77
N ALA A 48 10.97 -0.64 -10.99
CA ALA A 48 10.11 0.05 -11.95
C ALA A 48 10.98 0.98 -12.81
N ASN A 49 10.77 0.98 -14.13
CA ASN A 49 11.45 1.89 -15.06
C ASN A 49 10.79 3.27 -15.14
N GLY A 50 10.11 3.67 -14.06
CA GLY A 50 9.41 4.94 -13.90
C GLY A 50 8.64 4.97 -12.58
N ALA A 51 7.93 6.07 -12.35
CA ALA A 51 7.11 6.30 -11.16
C ALA A 51 5.68 6.74 -11.57
N THR A 52 5.07 6.03 -12.52
CA THR A 52 3.70 6.29 -12.98
C THR A 52 2.67 5.50 -12.15
N ILE A 53 1.40 5.87 -12.28
CA ILE A 53 0.26 5.17 -11.66
C ILE A 53 0.33 3.67 -11.96
N ASP A 54 0.58 3.28 -13.21
CA ASP A 54 0.65 1.86 -13.61
C ASP A 54 1.74 1.09 -12.87
N HIS A 55 2.92 1.69 -12.68
CA HIS A 55 4.01 1.04 -11.95
C HIS A 55 3.60 0.74 -10.51
N TYR A 56 2.99 1.73 -9.84
CA TYR A 56 2.50 1.56 -8.48
C TYR A 56 1.31 0.60 -8.41
N GLN A 57 0.41 0.62 -9.39
CA GLN A 57 -0.69 -0.32 -9.50
C GLN A 57 -0.21 -1.76 -9.51
N TYR A 58 0.80 -2.10 -10.34
CA TYR A 58 1.33 -3.46 -10.36
C TYR A 58 2.02 -3.84 -9.05
N HIS A 59 2.76 -2.92 -8.44
CA HIS A 59 3.39 -3.16 -7.15
C HIS A 59 2.35 -3.48 -6.06
N PHE A 60 1.32 -2.63 -5.93
CA PHE A 60 0.28 -2.81 -4.92
C PHE A 60 -0.65 -3.99 -5.21
N LEU A 61 -0.97 -4.28 -6.48
CA LEU A 61 -1.76 -5.46 -6.83
C LEU A 61 -1.06 -6.74 -6.36
N ILE A 62 0.25 -6.87 -6.61
CA ILE A 62 1.03 -8.02 -6.16
C ILE A 62 1.04 -8.06 -4.62
N LEU A 63 1.28 -6.94 -3.95
CA LEU A 63 1.25 -6.86 -2.49
C LEU A 63 -0.09 -7.36 -1.92
N ILE A 64 -1.21 -6.84 -2.43
CA ILE A 64 -2.57 -7.18 -1.98
C ILE A 64 -2.85 -8.66 -2.20
N GLN A 65 -2.51 -9.20 -3.36
CA GLN A 65 -2.64 -10.64 -3.65
C GLN A 65 -1.89 -11.49 -2.63
N ARG A 66 -0.66 -11.10 -2.26
CA ARG A 66 0.16 -11.87 -1.32
C ARG A 66 -0.33 -11.76 0.12
N VAL A 67 -0.80 -10.58 0.53
CA VAL A 67 -1.44 -10.39 1.84
C VAL A 67 -2.70 -11.25 1.94
N ALA A 68 -3.58 -11.19 0.94
CA ALA A 68 -4.82 -11.97 0.92
C ALA A 68 -4.55 -13.48 0.89
N GLN A 69 -3.62 -13.93 0.05
CA GLN A 69 -3.19 -15.32 0.00
C GLN A 69 -2.69 -15.80 1.37
N THR A 70 -1.85 -15.01 2.03
CA THR A 70 -1.31 -15.36 3.36
C THR A 70 -2.41 -15.42 4.41
N ALA A 71 -3.37 -14.48 4.39
CA ALA A 71 -4.51 -14.49 5.29
C ALA A 71 -5.36 -15.78 5.11
N ILE A 72 -5.64 -16.18 3.88
CA ILE A 72 -6.37 -17.41 3.56
C ILE A 72 -5.61 -18.64 4.07
N GLU A 73 -4.30 -18.73 3.79
CA GLU A 73 -3.45 -19.84 4.22
C GLU A 73 -3.41 -19.98 5.75
N TRP A 74 -3.53 -18.87 6.48
CA TRP A 74 -3.55 -18.84 7.94
C TRP A 74 -4.97 -18.94 8.54
N GLY A 75 -6.00 -19.06 7.70
CA GLY A 75 -7.39 -19.13 8.15
C GLY A 75 -7.89 -17.82 8.79
N LEU A 76 -7.28 -16.69 8.44
CA LEU A 76 -7.70 -15.37 8.86
C LEU A 76 -8.82 -14.86 7.95
N ALA A 77 -9.78 -14.14 8.54
CA ALA A 77 -10.79 -13.45 7.75
C ALA A 77 -10.14 -12.32 6.96
N ILE A 78 -10.44 -12.24 5.66
CA ILE A 78 -10.09 -11.08 4.84
C ILE A 78 -11.06 -9.96 5.23
N ASN A 79 -10.52 -8.90 5.84
CA ASN A 79 -11.19 -7.62 5.99
C ASN A 79 -10.33 -6.51 5.38
N ASP A 80 -10.91 -5.35 5.12
CA ASP A 80 -10.20 -4.27 4.43
C ASP A 80 -9.00 -3.75 5.23
N ASP A 81 -9.06 -3.81 6.56
CA ASP A 81 -8.03 -3.30 7.48
C ASP A 81 -6.69 -4.01 7.32
N ILE A 82 -6.63 -5.27 6.87
CA ILE A 82 -5.35 -5.96 6.63
C ILE A 82 -4.55 -5.34 5.49
N PHE A 83 -5.19 -4.53 4.64
CA PHE A 83 -4.56 -3.79 3.55
C PHE A 83 -4.26 -2.34 3.92
N ALA A 84 -4.60 -1.90 5.15
CA ALA A 84 -4.31 -0.55 5.60
C ALA A 84 -2.82 -0.26 5.53
N GLY A 85 -2.49 0.94 5.08
CA GLY A 85 -1.10 1.29 4.79
C GLY A 85 -0.83 2.77 4.83
N VAL A 86 0.46 3.08 4.76
CA VAL A 86 1.00 4.42 4.61
C VAL A 86 1.85 4.40 3.35
N VAL A 87 1.54 5.30 2.42
CA VAL A 87 2.32 5.53 1.20
C VAL A 87 2.95 6.92 1.26
N ASP A 88 4.01 7.15 0.50
CA ASP A 88 4.46 8.52 0.24
C ASP A 88 3.42 9.24 -0.63
N PHE A 89 3.21 10.53 -0.38
CA PHE A 89 2.07 11.31 -0.87
C PHE A 89 2.08 11.70 -2.34
N SER A 90 2.82 10.96 -3.15
CA SER A 90 2.74 11.18 -4.58
C SER A 90 1.38 10.71 -5.09
N ASP A 91 0.70 11.54 -5.89
CA ASP A 91 -0.55 11.16 -6.58
C ASP A 91 -0.42 9.82 -7.31
N PRO A 92 0.73 9.48 -7.95
CA PRO A 92 0.91 8.17 -8.56
C PRO A 92 0.85 6.99 -7.60
N GLN A 93 1.41 7.11 -6.38
CA GLN A 93 1.36 6.03 -5.37
C GLN A 93 -0.06 5.82 -4.87
N TRP A 94 -0.76 6.89 -4.51
CA TRP A 94 -2.13 6.82 -4.03
C TRP A 94 -3.05 6.19 -5.07
N ASN A 95 -3.05 6.73 -6.30
CA ASN A 95 -3.90 6.21 -7.37
C ASN A 95 -3.49 4.79 -7.78
N GLY A 96 -2.19 4.48 -7.75
CA GLY A 96 -1.70 3.12 -7.98
C GLY A 96 -2.26 2.13 -6.97
N PHE A 97 -2.24 2.47 -5.68
CA PHE A 97 -2.82 1.62 -4.64
C PHE A 97 -4.32 1.39 -4.85
N VAL A 98 -5.08 2.47 -5.07
CA VAL A 98 -6.54 2.38 -5.31
C VAL A 98 -6.82 1.49 -6.51
N ASN A 99 -6.13 1.68 -7.63
CA ASN A 99 -6.30 0.86 -8.82
C ASN A 99 -5.94 -0.62 -8.57
N GLY A 100 -4.87 -0.88 -7.82
CA GLY A 100 -4.45 -2.24 -7.46
C GLY A 100 -5.48 -2.96 -6.58
N PHE A 101 -6.04 -2.24 -5.60
CA PHE A 101 -7.08 -2.74 -4.71
C PHE A 101 -8.37 -3.07 -5.47
N VAL A 102 -8.86 -2.12 -6.25
CA VAL A 102 -10.05 -2.31 -7.10
C VAL A 102 -9.87 -3.49 -8.04
N ALA A 103 -8.72 -3.57 -8.73
CA ALA A 103 -8.43 -4.67 -9.65
C ALA A 103 -8.41 -6.04 -8.97
N TYR A 104 -7.92 -6.13 -7.73
CA TYR A 104 -7.93 -7.38 -6.97
C TYR A 104 -9.35 -7.83 -6.64
N PHE A 105 -10.18 -6.95 -6.09
CA PHE A 105 -11.53 -7.29 -5.62
C PHE A 105 -12.52 -7.51 -6.77
N LEU A 106 -12.43 -6.73 -7.85
CA LEU A 106 -13.24 -7.00 -9.06
C LEU A 106 -12.93 -8.35 -9.73
N ALA A 107 -11.75 -8.92 -9.47
CA ALA A 107 -11.38 -10.24 -9.96
C ALA A 107 -11.89 -11.40 -9.07
N GLN A 108 -12.40 -11.12 -7.86
CA GLN A 108 -12.94 -12.14 -6.97
C GLN A 108 -14.40 -12.44 -7.32
N SER A 109 -14.76 -13.72 -7.39
CA SER A 109 -16.12 -14.14 -7.78
C SER A 109 -17.17 -13.94 -6.67
N ASP A 110 -16.72 -13.78 -5.44
CA ASP A 110 -17.51 -13.66 -4.22
C ASP A 110 -17.55 -12.23 -3.65
N ASP A 111 -16.91 -11.27 -4.33
CA ASP A 111 -17.06 -9.86 -4.02
C ASP A 111 -18.20 -9.24 -4.84
N TYR A 112 -19.08 -8.49 -4.18
CA TYR A 112 -20.27 -7.87 -4.78
C TYR A 112 -20.22 -6.34 -4.76
N HIS A 113 -19.11 -5.74 -4.30
CA HIS A 113 -18.94 -4.31 -4.33
C HIS A 113 -18.84 -3.81 -5.76
N SER A 114 -19.46 -2.66 -6.02
CA SER A 114 -19.21 -1.91 -7.24
C SER A 114 -17.81 -1.30 -7.23
N GLU A 115 -17.27 -1.00 -8.40
CA GLU A 115 -16.00 -0.30 -8.56
C GLU A 115 -15.92 0.99 -7.72
N SER A 116 -17.01 1.78 -7.70
CA SER A 116 -17.11 3.01 -6.89
C SER A 116 -16.98 2.74 -5.39
N GLN A 117 -17.60 1.67 -4.88
CA GLN A 117 -17.49 1.31 -3.47
C GLN A 117 -16.07 0.86 -3.11
N LEU A 118 -15.42 0.11 -3.99
CA LEU A 118 -14.03 -0.32 -3.79
C LEU A 118 -13.06 0.87 -3.80
N GLN A 119 -13.31 1.89 -4.62
CA GLN A 119 -12.52 3.13 -4.63
C GLN A 119 -12.67 3.89 -3.31
N ASP A 120 -13.89 4.03 -2.79
CA ASP A 120 -14.15 4.70 -1.51
C ASP A 120 -13.47 3.96 -0.34
N VAL A 121 -13.57 2.64 -0.32
CA VAL A 121 -12.89 1.79 0.67
C VAL A 121 -11.37 1.96 0.57
N ALA A 122 -10.79 1.77 -0.61
CA ALA A 122 -9.34 1.89 -0.82
C ALA A 122 -8.81 3.27 -0.41
N GLY A 123 -9.56 4.33 -0.72
CA GLY A 123 -9.20 5.69 -0.32
C GLY A 123 -9.21 5.92 1.19
N SER A 124 -9.98 5.14 1.95
CA SER A 124 -10.02 5.23 3.42
C SER A 124 -8.90 4.45 4.10
N LEU A 125 -8.32 3.44 3.42
CA LEU A 125 -7.29 2.54 3.96
C LEU A 125 -5.89 3.16 3.99
N LEU A 126 -5.65 4.13 3.11
CA LEU A 126 -4.38 4.84 3.08
C LEU A 126 -4.42 6.02 4.04
N LYS A 127 -3.54 5.98 5.05
CA LYS A 127 -3.27 7.15 5.87
C LYS A 127 -2.06 7.88 5.32
N GLY A 128 -2.23 9.17 5.08
CA GLY A 128 -1.14 10.07 4.78
C GLY A 128 -1.09 11.25 5.77
N TYR A 129 0.12 11.73 6.05
CA TYR A 129 0.47 13.04 6.65
C TYR A 129 -0.17 14.30 5.98
N HIS A 130 -1.46 14.52 6.19
CA HIS A 130 -2.24 15.70 5.73
C HIS A 130 -1.65 17.05 6.24
N TYR A 131 -0.59 17.00 7.06
CA TYR A 131 0.10 18.13 7.70
C TYR A 131 1.19 18.79 6.83
N HIS A 132 1.83 18.09 5.88
CA HIS A 132 2.89 18.68 5.05
C HIS A 132 2.35 19.45 3.83
N PHE A 133 1.17 19.08 3.32
CA PHE A 133 0.55 19.74 2.17
C PHE A 133 0.25 21.23 2.43
N HIS A 134 -0.11 21.60 3.67
CA HIS A 134 -0.33 23.00 4.06
C HIS A 134 0.95 23.82 4.28
N LYS A 135 2.13 23.18 4.38
CA LYS A 135 3.41 23.89 4.56
C LYS A 135 4.23 24.03 3.29
N SER A 136 3.85 23.37 2.20
CA SER A 136 4.55 23.52 0.91
C SER A 136 3.95 24.61 0.01
N ILE A 137 2.93 25.36 0.50
CA ILE A 137 2.30 26.49 -0.20
C ILE A 137 2.65 27.85 0.44
N HIS A 138 3.77 27.94 1.17
CA HIS A 138 4.34 29.20 1.66
C HIS A 138 5.85 29.27 1.45
#